data_AF-A0A9P8AH53-F1
#
_entry.id   AF-A0A9P8AH53-F1
#
_cell.length_a   1.000
_cell.length_b   1.000
_cell.length_c   1.000
_cell.angle_alpha   90.00
_cell.angle_beta   90.00
_cell.angle_gamma   90.00
#
_symmetry.space_group_name_H-M   'P 1'
#
loop_
_entity.id
_entity.type
_entity.pdbx_description
1 polymer ?
#
loop_
_entity_poly.entity_id
_entity_poly.type
_entity_poly.pdbx_seq_one_letter_code
_entity_poly.pdbx_strand_id
1 'polypeptide(L)' 'MVCNYIASLFRRNSIYVATIFGGAFAFQAFFNYGVTSWYENHNKGKLWKDVKGKFVEGADSEDDE' A
#
# COMPACT_ATOMS: atom_id res chain seq x y z
N MET A 1 33.42 -10.45 3.30
CA MET A 1 32.95 -11.28 2.15
C MET A 1 31.56 -10.80 1.68
N VAL A 2 31.41 -9.49 1.39
CA VAL A 2 30.14 -8.86 0.95
C VAL A 2 30.33 -8.10 -0.39
N CYS A 3 31.56 -7.74 -0.73
CA CYS A 3 31.91 -6.87 -1.86
C CYS A 3 31.81 -7.49 -3.27
N ASN A 4 31.43 -8.77 -3.44
CA ASN A 4 31.42 -9.41 -4.77
C ASN A 4 30.00 -9.64 -5.34
N TYR A 5 28.97 -9.67 -4.49
CA TYR A 5 27.60 -9.96 -4.93
C TYR A 5 26.90 -8.75 -5.56
N ILE A 6 27.04 -7.59 -4.92
CA ILE A 6 26.53 -6.31 -5.43
C ILE A 6 27.16 -5.98 -6.79
N ALA A 7 28.47 -6.21 -6.93
CA ALA A 7 29.20 -5.95 -8.17
C ALA A 7 28.73 -6.82 -9.35
N SER A 8 28.30 -8.07 -9.10
CA SER A 8 27.79 -8.96 -10.15
C SER A 8 26.41 -8.54 -10.69
N LEU A 9 25.54 -7.99 -9.84
CA LEU A 9 24.21 -7.53 -10.24
C LEU A 9 24.25 -6.20 -11.00
N PHE A 10 25.18 -5.30 -10.65
CA PHE A 10 25.29 -3.97 -11.25
C PHE A 10 26.38 -3.84 -12.32
N ARG A 11 27.02 -4.93 -12.77
CA ARG A 11 28.13 -4.89 -13.75
C ARG A 11 27.68 -4.57 -15.19
N ARG A 12 26.40 -4.76 -15.53
CA ARG A 12 25.88 -4.62 -16.90
C ARG A 12 24.98 -3.39 -17.02
N ASN A 13 25.51 -2.33 -17.61
CA ASN A 13 24.80 -1.04 -17.80
C ASN A 13 23.49 -1.20 -18.59
N SER A 14 23.39 -2.19 -19.49
CA SER A 14 22.22 -2.42 -20.35
C SER A 14 20.96 -2.90 -19.62
N ILE A 15 21.09 -3.40 -18.39
CA ILE A 15 19.95 -3.94 -17.63
C ILE A 15 19.44 -2.92 -16.61
N TYR A 16 20.19 -1.83 -16.37
CA TYR A 16 19.92 -0.86 -15.32
C TYR A 16 18.50 -0.28 -15.39
N VAL A 17 18.12 0.31 -16.52
CA VAL A 17 16.80 0.94 -16.68
C VAL A 17 15.67 -0.08 -16.56
N ALA A 18 15.83 -1.27 -17.14
CA ALA A 18 14.83 -2.34 -17.05
C ALA A 18 14.65 -2.85 -15.61
N THR A 19 15.75 -2.98 -14.85
CA THR A 19 15.69 -3.37 -13.43
C THR A 19 15.05 -2.28 -12.58
N ILE A 20 15.37 -1.00 -12.82
CA ILE A 20 14.75 0.12 -12.09
C ILE A 20 13.24 0.16 -12.38
N PHE A 21 12.81 0.06 -13.64
CA PHE A 21 11.38 0.07 -13.97
C PHE A 21 10.66 -1.18 -13.46
N GLY A 22 11.23 -2.37 -13.66
CA GLY A 22 10.67 -3.61 -13.12
C GLY A 22 10.54 -3.55 -11.58
N GLY A 23 11.57 -3.04 -10.91
CA GLY A 23 11.58 -2.80 -9.48
C GLY A 23 10.53 -1.77 -9.06
N ALA A 24 10.38 -0.67 -9.80
CA ALA A 24 9.41 0.37 -9.49
C ALA A 24 7.96 -0.14 -9.55
N PHE A 25 7.59 -0.89 -10.58
CA PHE A 25 6.24 -1.46 -10.69
C PHE A 25 5.95 -2.48 -9.59
N ALA A 26 6.90 -3.38 -9.31
CA ALA A 26 6.75 -4.33 -8.22
C ALA A 26 6.65 -3.61 -6.87
N PHE A 27 7.58 -2.70 -6.58
CA PHE A 27 7.60 -1.92 -5.35
C PHE A 27 6.32 -1.11 -5.16
N GLN A 28 5.82 -0.44 -6.20
CA GLN A 28 4.61 0.37 -6.10
C GLN A 28 3.41 -0.43 -5.60
N ALA A 29 3.17 -1.63 -6.15
CA ALA A 29 2.05 -2.46 -5.73
C ALA A 29 2.18 -2.91 -4.27
N PHE A 30 3.34 -3.44 -3.89
CA PHE A 30 3.60 -3.89 -2.52
C PHE A 30 3.57 -2.76 -1.51
N PHE A 31 4.19 -1.63 -1.83
CA PHE A 31 4.29 -0.48 -0.93
C PHE A 31 2.93 0.16 -0.72
N ASN A 32 2.14 0.35 -1.77
CA ASN A 32 0.79 0.90 -1.66
C ASN A 32 -0.09 0.02 -0.74
N TYR A 33 -0.09 -1.31 -0.97
CA TYR A 33 -0.84 -2.23 -0.13
C TYR A 33 -0.36 -2.23 1.32
N GLY A 34 0.96 -2.31 1.54
CA GLY A 34 1.55 -2.35 2.87
C GLY A 34 1.27 -1.09 3.68
N VAL A 35 1.49 0.09 3.10
CA VAL A 35 1.25 1.37 3.78
C VAL A 35 -0.24 1.59 4.02
N THR A 36 -1.10 1.28 3.05
CA THR A 36 -2.55 1.40 3.23
C THR A 36 -3.03 0.49 4.35
N SER A 37 -2.65 -0.79 4.33
CA SER A 37 -3.05 -1.75 5.37
C SER A 37 -2.59 -1.30 6.75
N TRP A 38 -1.35 -0.83 6.87
CA TRP A 38 -0.83 -0.29 8.13
C TRP A 38 -1.61 0.95 8.58
N TYR A 39 -1.86 1.90 7.68
CA TYR A 39 -2.58 3.13 7.98
C TYR A 39 -4.01 2.87 8.45
N GLU A 40 -4.72 2.00 7.74
CA GLU A 40 -6.09 1.61 8.09
C GLU A 40 -6.11 0.90 9.44
N ASN A 41 -5.18 -0.03 9.69
CA ASN A 41 -5.08 -0.72 10.97
C ASN A 41 -4.78 0.24 12.12
N HIS A 42 -3.89 1.21 11.90
CA HIS A 42 -3.51 2.20 12.90
C HIS A 42 -4.65 3.16 13.23
N ASN A 43 -5.51 3.50 12.27
CA ASN A 43 -6.61 4.44 12.44
C ASN A 43 -7.98 3.76 12.60
N LYS A 44 -8.01 2.45 12.88
CA LYS A 44 -9.26 1.68 13.08
C LYS A 44 -10.25 2.40 13.99
N GLY A 45 -11.50 2.45 13.54
CA GLY A 45 -12.60 3.11 14.25
C GLY A 45 -12.70 4.62 14.02
N LYS A 46 -11.71 5.23 13.36
CA LYS A 46 -11.75 6.65 12.95
C LYS A 46 -12.01 6.82 11.46
N LEU A 47 -11.82 5.79 10.64
CA LEU A 47 -12.07 5.90 9.21
C LEU A 47 -13.57 5.96 8.94
N TRP A 48 -13.96 6.74 7.93
CA TRP A 48 -15.35 6.80 7.48
C TRP A 48 -15.94 5.42 7.22
N LYS A 49 -15.17 4.51 6.61
CA LYS A 49 -15.60 3.12 6.36
C LYS A 49 -15.94 2.33 7.62
N ASP A 50 -15.34 2.68 8.76
CA ASP A 50 -15.60 2.03 10.05
C ASP A 50 -16.80 2.65 10.79
N VAL A 51 -17.09 3.94 10.55
CA VAL A 51 -18.14 4.68 11.27
C VAL A 51 -19.42 4.87 10.47
N LYS A 52 -19.39 4.74 9.14
CA LYS A 52 -20.52 5.02 8.24
C LYS A 52 -21.79 4.24 8.57
N GLY A 53 -21.66 3.00 9.08
CA GLY A 53 -22.80 2.15 9.42
C GLY A 53 -23.73 2.83 10.43
N LYS A 54 -23.16 3.55 11.40
CA LYS A 54 -23.92 4.26 12.44
C LYS A 54 -24.78 5.40 11.91
N PHE A 55 -24.36 6.03 10.81
CA PHE A 55 -25.07 7.17 10.23
C PHE A 55 -26.08 6.74 9.17
N VAL A 56 -25.80 5.66 8.45
CA VAL A 56 -26.73 5.12 7.44
C VAL A 56 -27.88 4.37 8.11
N GLU A 57 -27.61 3.57 9.15
CA GLU A 57 -28.68 2.93 9.94
C GLU A 57 -29.48 3.97 10.73
N GLY A 58 -28.81 5.00 11.28
CA GLY A 58 -29.48 6.11 11.98
C GLY A 58 -30.43 6.91 11.08
N ALA A 59 -30.05 7.13 9.81
CA ALA A 59 -30.91 7.80 8.84
C ALA A 59 -32.12 6.96 8.41
N ASP A 60 -31.97 5.64 8.25
CA ASP A 60 -33.10 4.74 7.93
C ASP A 60 -34.08 4.60 9.12
N SER A 61 -33.60 4.75 10.37
CA SER A 61 -34.45 4.66 11.56
C SER A 61 -35.14 5.98 11.97
N GLU A 62 -34.76 7.12 11.40
CA GLU A 62 -35.39 8.43 11.67
C GLU A 62 -36.52 8.78 10.69
N ASP A 63 -36.66 8.05 9.57
CA ASP A 63 -37.74 8.23 8.58
C ASP A 63 -38.99 7.34 8.86
N ASP A 64 -38.94 6.47 9.89
CA ASP A 64 -40.01 5.52 10.29
C ASP A 64 -40.77 5.93 11.58
N GLU A 65 -40.60 7.16 12.10
CA GLU A 65 -41.47 7.82 13.12
C GLU A 65 -42.12 9.11 12.58
#